data_AF-A0A5C4RFM3-F1
#
_entry.id   AF-A0A5C4RFM3-F1
#
_cell.length_a   1.000
_cell.length_b   1.000
_cell.length_c   1.000
_cell.angle_alpha   90.00
_cell.angle_beta   90.00
_cell.angle_gamma   90.00
#
_symmetry.space_group_name_H-M   'P 1'
#
loop_
_entity.id
_entity.type
_entity.pdbx_description
1 polymer ?
#
loop_
_entity_poly.entity_id
_entity_poly.type
_entity_poly.pdbx_seq_one_letter_code
_entity_poly.pdbx_strand_id
1 'polypeptide(L)'
;MKKIAFVFTKAPHGDAGGREGLDALLATSALTEKIGVFFVSDGVLQLLPDQQPDRILARNYIATFKVLPLYDIDECYLCQEDLVMRGLSSINRFVLDTEVIPAETIREKLVDYDVVLTF
;
A
#
# COMPACT_ATOMS: atom_id res chain seq x y z
N MET A 1 20.87 -3.04 -9.71
CA MET A 1 19.44 -2.78 -9.99
C MET A 1 18.89 -1.88 -8.91
N LYS A 2 18.10 -0.88 -9.31
CA LYS A 2 17.53 0.15 -8.42
C LYS A 2 16.48 -0.45 -7.49
N LYS A 3 16.41 0.04 -6.24
CA LYS A 3 15.32 -0.20 -5.30
C LYS A 3 14.17 0.78 -5.60
N ILE A 4 12.93 0.29 -5.66
CA ILE A 4 11.76 1.09 -6.02
C ILE A 4 10.74 1.06 -4.88
N ALA A 5 10.35 2.23 -4.39
CA ALA A 5 9.29 2.40 -3.41
C ALA A 5 7.99 2.79 -4.11
N PHE A 6 6.90 2.08 -3.80
CA PHE A 6 5.54 2.46 -4.15
C PHE A 6 4.87 3.04 -2.90
N VAL A 7 4.47 4.31 -2.97
CA VAL A 7 3.88 5.03 -1.83
C VAL A 7 2.43 5.37 -2.14
N PHE A 8 1.51 4.67 -1.48
CA PHE A 8 0.08 4.96 -1.56
C PHE A 8 -0.29 5.99 -0.50
N THR A 9 -0.84 7.11 -0.94
CA THR A 9 -1.15 8.30 -0.10
C THR A 9 -2.65 8.62 -0.04
N LYS A 10 -3.44 8.02 -0.93
CA LYS A 10 -4.87 8.34 -1.10
C LYS A 10 -5.81 7.22 -0.67
N ALA A 11 -7.02 7.61 -0.29
CA ALA A 11 -8.10 6.69 0.05
C ALA A 11 -8.57 5.89 -1.19
N PRO A 12 -9.03 4.64 -1.01
CA PRO A 12 -9.58 3.88 -2.11
C PRO A 12 -10.94 4.41 -2.60
N HIS A 13 -11.18 4.15 -3.88
CA HIS A 13 -12.40 4.35 -4.68
C HIS A 13 -12.79 5.79 -5.02
N GLY A 14 -12.22 6.81 -4.36
CA GLY A 14 -12.46 8.21 -4.73
C GLY A 14 -11.85 8.62 -6.08
N ASP A 15 -10.70 8.04 -6.42
CA ASP A 15 -10.07 8.11 -7.73
C ASP A 15 -9.45 6.76 -8.14
N ALA A 16 -8.83 6.70 -9.31
CA ALA A 16 -8.20 5.50 -9.83
C ALA A 16 -6.72 5.31 -9.38
N GLY A 17 -6.15 6.25 -8.62
CA GLY A 17 -4.72 6.28 -8.29
C GLY A 17 -4.25 5.02 -7.56
N GLY A 18 -5.03 4.57 -6.58
CA GLY A 18 -4.77 3.31 -5.87
C GLY A 18 -4.75 2.08 -6.77
N ARG A 19 -5.70 2.01 -7.72
CA ARG A 19 -5.78 0.90 -8.69
C ARG A 19 -4.60 0.93 -9.66
N GLU A 20 -4.33 2.08 -10.24
CA GLU A 20 -3.26 2.25 -11.22
C GLU A 20 -1.87 2.07 -10.59
N GLY A 21 -1.70 2.49 -9.34
CA GLY A 21 -0.49 2.22 -8.56
C GLY A 21 -0.28 0.73 -8.30
N LEU A 22 -1.34 -0.01 -8.00
CA LEU A 22 -1.27 -1.47 -7.84
C LEU A 22 -0.96 -2.18 -9.16
N ASP A 23 -1.56 -1.74 -10.27
CA ASP A 23 -1.26 -2.27 -11.61
C ASP A 23 0.23 -2.01 -11.97
N ALA A 24 0.75 -0.80 -11.68
CA ALA A 24 2.16 -0.46 -11.90
C ALA A 24 3.13 -1.24 -11.00
N LEU A 25 2.75 -1.46 -9.74
CA LEU A 25 3.49 -2.28 -8.78
C LEU A 25 3.67 -3.71 -9.30
N LEU A 26 2.57 -4.35 -9.72
CA LEU A 26 2.61 -5.72 -10.26
C LEU A 26 3.38 -5.82 -11.58
N ALA A 27 3.29 -4.81 -12.45
CA ALA A 27 4.09 -4.78 -13.67
C ALA A 27 5.59 -4.63 -13.36
N THR A 28 5.94 -3.89 -12.31
CA THR A 28 7.33 -3.67 -11.90
C THR A 28 7.93 -4.89 -11.22
N SER A 29 7.14 -5.68 -10.48
CA SER A 29 7.63 -6.91 -9.84
C SER A 29 8.06 -7.98 -10.84
N ALA A 30 7.53 -7.96 -12.06
CA ALA A 30 8.02 -8.81 -13.14
C ALA A 30 9.45 -8.47 -13.60
N LEU A 31 9.99 -7.32 -13.20
CA LEU A 31 11.33 -6.82 -13.60
C LEU A 31 12.34 -6.78 -12.43
N THR A 32 11.87 -6.71 -11.18
CA THR A 32 12.74 -6.60 -10.00
C THR A 32 11.99 -6.99 -8.73
N GLU A 33 12.67 -7.70 -7.83
CA GLU A 33 12.18 -8.04 -6.49
C GLU A 33 12.52 -6.94 -5.46
N LYS A 34 13.31 -5.94 -5.85
CA LYS A 34 13.77 -4.85 -4.96
C LYS A 34 12.69 -3.76 -4.79
N ILE A 35 11.55 -4.14 -4.23
CA ILE A 35 10.35 -3.31 -4.12
C ILE A 35 9.95 -3.15 -2.66
N GLY A 36 9.63 -1.92 -2.27
CA GLY A 36 8.97 -1.61 -1.01
C GLY A 36 7.62 -0.97 -1.25
N VAL A 37 6.62 -1.30 -0.44
CA VAL A 37 5.26 -0.77 -0.54
C VAL A 37 4.90 -0.07 0.76
N PHE A 38 4.52 1.21 0.66
CA PHE A 38 4.28 2.07 1.80
C PHE A 38 2.86 2.62 1.72
N PHE A 39 2.09 2.45 2.79
CA PHE A 39 0.76 3.00 2.94
C PHE A 39 0.80 4.11 4.00
N VAL A 40 0.68 5.35 3.55
CA VAL A 40 0.78 6.56 4.38
C VAL A 40 -0.40 7.47 4.08
N SER A 41 -0.65 8.48 4.92
CA SER A 41 -1.82 9.38 4.79
C SER A 41 -3.11 8.56 4.60
N ASP A 42 -3.97 8.92 3.65
CA ASP A 42 -5.23 8.18 3.40
C ASP A 42 -4.98 6.82 2.74
N GLY A 43 -3.76 6.53 2.30
CA GLY A 43 -3.36 5.25 1.74
C GLY A 43 -3.54 4.08 2.71
N VAL A 44 -3.51 4.32 4.02
CA VAL A 44 -3.77 3.28 5.03
C VAL A 44 -5.18 2.68 4.89
N LEU A 45 -6.12 3.44 4.33
CA LEU A 45 -7.50 2.99 4.10
C LEU A 45 -7.60 1.92 3.01
N GLN A 46 -6.61 1.84 2.11
CA GLN A 46 -6.62 0.82 1.06
C GLN A 46 -6.58 -0.60 1.61
N LEU A 47 -5.99 -0.79 2.79
CA LEU A 47 -5.80 -2.13 3.36
C LEU A 47 -6.93 -2.59 4.29
N LEU A 48 -7.97 -1.78 4.47
CA LEU A 48 -9.13 -2.17 5.28
C LEU A 48 -9.85 -3.39 4.66
N PRO A 49 -10.26 -4.38 5.47
CA PRO A 49 -10.95 -5.56 4.99
C PRO A 49 -12.40 -5.24 4.58
N ASP A 50 -13.01 -6.20 3.88
CA ASP A 50 -14.46 -6.24 3.62
C ASP A 50 -15.03 -5.01 2.86
N GLN A 51 -14.19 -4.33 2.08
CA GLN A 51 -14.61 -3.25 1.18
C GLN A 51 -15.55 -3.77 0.07
N GLN A 52 -16.64 -3.04 -0.19
CA GLN A 52 -17.69 -3.38 -1.18
C GLN A 52 -17.85 -2.27 -2.24
N PRO A 53 -16.83 -2.00 -3.08
CA PRO A 53 -16.88 -0.91 -4.06
C PRO A 53 -17.91 -1.09 -5.17
N ASP A 54 -18.38 -2.33 -5.41
CA ASP A 54 -19.43 -2.59 -6.40
C ASP A 54 -20.73 -1.82 -6.07
N ARG A 55 -20.97 -1.47 -4.80
CA ARG A 55 -22.12 -0.64 -4.37
C ARG A 55 -22.08 0.78 -4.92
N ILE A 56 -20.90 1.25 -5.33
CA ILE A 56 -20.67 2.55 -5.96
C ILE A 56 -20.17 2.41 -7.41
N LEU A 57 -20.35 1.23 -8.01
CA LEU A 57 -19.94 0.91 -9.38
C LEU A 57 -18.42 1.04 -9.62
N ALA A 58 -17.61 0.99 -8.57
CA ALA A 58 -16.15 1.01 -8.65
C ALA A 58 -15.59 -0.42 -8.70
N ARG A 59 -14.47 -0.60 -9.39
CA ARG A 59 -13.77 -1.90 -9.47
C ARG A 59 -13.23 -2.31 -8.10
N ASN A 60 -13.48 -3.56 -7.69
CA ASN A 60 -12.89 -4.13 -6.48
C ASN A 60 -11.43 -4.56 -6.68
N TYR A 61 -10.50 -3.59 -6.72
CA TYR A 61 -9.07 -3.86 -6.85
C TYR A 61 -8.39 -4.20 -5.51
N ILE A 62 -9.07 -3.98 -4.37
CA ILE A 62 -8.52 -4.22 -3.02
C ILE A 62 -8.14 -5.69 -2.83
N ALA A 63 -8.95 -6.61 -3.39
CA ALA A 63 -8.66 -8.04 -3.36
C ALA A 63 -7.30 -8.39 -4.01
N THR A 64 -6.83 -7.59 -4.95
CA THR A 64 -5.55 -7.81 -5.64
C THR A 64 -4.35 -7.56 -4.73
N PHE A 65 -4.44 -6.76 -3.66
CA PHE A 65 -3.33 -6.65 -2.71
C PHE A 65 -2.95 -8.00 -2.09
N LYS A 66 -3.90 -8.94 -1.96
CA LYS A 66 -3.65 -10.29 -1.42
C LYS A 66 -2.66 -11.11 -2.25
N VAL A 67 -2.44 -10.76 -3.52
CA VAL A 67 -1.52 -11.50 -4.36
C VAL A 67 -0.08 -11.03 -4.21
N LEU A 68 0.21 -9.88 -3.56
CA LEU A 68 1.57 -9.36 -3.47
C LEU A 68 2.60 -10.37 -2.92
N PRO A 69 2.32 -11.16 -1.87
CA PRO A 69 3.24 -12.19 -1.40
C PRO A 69 3.52 -13.31 -2.42
N LEU A 70 2.63 -13.52 -3.41
CA LEU A 70 2.86 -14.49 -4.50
C LEU A 70 3.87 -13.99 -5.54
N TYR A 71 4.24 -12.71 -5.48
CA TYR A 71 5.24 -12.07 -6.33
C TYR A 71 6.50 -11.70 -5.53
N ASP A 72 6.72 -12.32 -4.36
CA ASP A 72 7.87 -12.07 -3.48
C ASP A 72 7.99 -10.58 -3.04
N ILE A 73 6.85 -9.88 -2.95
CA ILE A 73 6.78 -8.51 -2.42
C ILE A 73 6.43 -8.58 -0.92
N ASP A 74 7.47 -8.70 -0.10
CA ASP A 74 7.33 -8.86 1.35
C ASP A 74 7.51 -7.54 2.13
N GLU A 75 8.20 -6.55 1.57
CA GLU A 75 8.46 -5.27 2.23
C GLU A 75 7.26 -4.32 2.14
N CYS A 76 6.20 -4.62 2.91
CA CYS A 76 4.96 -3.84 2.94
C CYS A 76 4.72 -3.20 4.32
N TYR A 77 4.53 -1.87 4.33
CA TYR A 77 4.51 -1.07 5.56
C TYR A 77 3.27 -0.19 5.68
N LEU A 78 2.68 -0.12 6.87
CA LEU A 78 1.59 0.78 7.24
C LEU A 78 2.07 1.84 8.23
N CYS A 79 1.75 3.11 8.00
CA CYS A 79 2.06 4.19 8.93
C CYS A 79 1.14 4.14 10.17
N GLN A 80 1.74 3.96 11.34
CA GLN A 80 1.02 3.85 12.61
C GLN A 80 0.26 5.12 12.96
N GLU A 81 0.88 6.30 12.85
CA GLU A 81 0.29 7.58 13.20
C GLU A 81 -0.89 7.91 12.28
N ASP A 82 -0.82 7.51 11.00
CA ASP A 82 -1.92 7.69 10.05
C ASP A 82 -3.13 6.81 10.36
N LEU A 83 -2.91 5.60 10.88
CA LEU A 83 -3.99 4.76 11.42
C LEU A 83 -4.63 5.42 12.64
N VAL A 84 -3.81 5.93 13.58
CA VAL A 84 -4.29 6.61 14.80
C VAL A 84 -5.10 7.85 14.46
N MET A 85 -4.60 8.71 13.56
CA MET A 85 -5.29 9.94 13.14
C MET A 85 -6.66 9.66 12.49
N ARG A 86 -6.86 8.47 11.91
CA ARG A 86 -8.12 8.02 11.30
C ARG A 86 -9.01 7.21 12.24
N GLY A 87 -8.62 7.05 13.51
CA GLY A 87 -9.37 6.29 14.49
C GLY A 87 -9.31 4.77 14.28
N LEU A 88 -8.27 4.27 13.61
CA LEU A 88 -8.11 2.86 13.22
C LEU A 88 -7.15 2.10 14.13
N SER A 89 -6.79 2.65 15.30
CA SER A 89 -5.81 2.07 16.24
C SER A 89 -6.18 0.66 16.74
N SER A 90 -7.46 0.30 16.71
CA SER A 90 -7.95 -1.02 17.14
C SER A 90 -8.03 -2.05 16.00
N ILE A 91 -7.78 -1.64 14.75
CA ILE A 91 -7.78 -2.53 13.60
C ILE A 91 -6.48 -3.34 13.60
N ASN A 92 -6.63 -4.65 13.62
CA ASN A 92 -5.52 -5.61 13.60
C ASN A 92 -5.59 -6.60 12.43
N ARG A 93 -6.58 -6.43 11.54
CA ARG A 93 -6.79 -7.26 10.36
C ARG A 93 -6.80 -6.38 9.13
N PHE A 94 -5.87 -6.65 8.23
CA PHE A 94 -5.75 -6.00 6.93
C PHE A 94 -5.89 -7.03 5.81
N VAL A 95 -6.09 -6.56 4.58
CA VAL A 95 -6.17 -7.45 3.40
C VAL A 95 -4.82 -8.01 2.98
N LEU A 96 -3.72 -7.37 3.38
CA LEU A 96 -2.34 -7.73 3.12
C LEU A 96 -1.62 -7.82 4.45
N ASP A 97 -0.69 -8.76 4.59
CA ASP A 97 0.20 -8.81 5.75
C ASP A 97 1.23 -7.69 5.64
N THR A 98 1.20 -6.76 6.58
CA THR A 98 2.01 -5.53 6.54
C THR A 98 2.52 -5.19 7.92
N GLU A 99 3.75 -4.72 7.99
CA GLU A 99 4.33 -4.23 9.24
C GLU A 99 3.79 -2.82 9.54
N VAL A 100 3.10 -2.66 10.67
CA VAL A 100 2.68 -1.34 11.16
C VAL A 100 3.86 -0.71 11.89
N ILE A 101 4.38 0.39 11.35
CA ILE A 101 5.59 1.05 11.85
C ILE A 101 5.39 2.56 12.04
N PRO A 102 6.16 3.21 12.92
CA PRO A 102 6.10 4.65 13.11
C PRO A 102 6.46 5.43 11.84
N ALA A 103 5.90 6.64 11.70
CA ALA A 103 6.14 7.55 10.59
C ALA A 103 7.63 7.93 10.47
N GLU A 104 8.37 7.92 11.56
CA GLU A 104 9.83 8.10 11.55
C GLU A 104 10.53 6.94 10.84
N THR A 105 10.21 5.71 11.19
CA THR A 105 10.76 4.51 10.53
C THR A 105 10.37 4.43 9.06
N ILE A 106 9.17 4.89 8.68
CA ILE A 106 8.79 5.04 7.26
C ILE A 106 9.76 5.98 6.53
N ARG A 107 10.07 7.15 7.11
CA ARG A 107 11.01 8.11 6.51
C ARG A 107 12.40 7.50 6.37
N GLU A 108 12.89 6.83 7.41
CA GLU A 108 14.21 6.17 7.40
C GLU A 108 14.29 5.10 6.30
N LYS A 109 13.28 4.22 6.19
CA LYS A 109 13.24 3.20 5.15
C LYS A 109 13.18 3.80 3.75
N LEU A 110 12.38 4.86 3.54
CA LEU A 110 12.24 5.49 2.22
C LEU A 110 13.57 6.07 1.69
N VAL A 111 14.51 6.46 2.55
CA VAL A 111 15.85 6.95 2.15
C VAL A 111 16.65 5.87 1.40
N ASP A 112 16.40 4.59 1.68
CA ASP A 112 17.13 3.47 1.06
C ASP A 112 16.66 3.12 -0.36
N TYR A 113 15.63 3.80 -0.88
CA TYR A 113 15.09 3.56 -2.23
C TYR A 113 15.61 4.58 -3.24
N ASP A 114 15.98 4.10 -4.42
CA ASP A 114 16.52 4.93 -5.51
C ASP A 114 15.42 5.68 -6.28
N VAL A 115 14.19 5.17 -6.25
CA VAL A 115 13.02 5.69 -6.97
C VAL A 115 11.80 5.60 -6.07
N VAL A 116 11.02 6.68 -6.03
CA VAL A 116 9.73 6.73 -5.32
C VAL A 116 8.63 7.03 -6.32
N LEU A 117 7.64 6.14 -6.39
CA LEU A 117 6.42 6.32 -7.18
C LEU A 117 5.24 6.51 -6.23
N THR A 118 4.62 7.69 -6.28
CA THR A 118 3.55 8.07 -5.36
C THR A 118 2.19 8.01 -6.06
N PHE A 119 1.23 7.39 -5.40
CA PHE A 119 -0.15 7.21 -5.87
C PHE A 119 -1.18 7.69 -4.86
#